data_AF-A0A4S2RS96-F1
#
_entry.id   AF-A0A4S2RS96-F1
#
_cell.length_a   1.000
_cell.length_b   1.000
_cell.length_c   1.000
_cell.angle_alpha   90.00
_cell.angle_beta   90.00
_cell.angle_gamma   90.00
#
_symmetry.space_group_name_H-M   'P 1'
#
loop_
_entity.id
_entity.type
_entity.pdbx_description
1 polymer ?
#
loop_
_entity_poly.entity_id
_entity_poly.type
_entity_poly.pdbx_seq_one_letter_code
_entity_poly.pdbx_strand_id
1 'polypeptide(L)'
;MTFSRTARSTVLAAALLSVTALAVPSPAQAASFPPACQEALLETLDKFPVVDFTVPDKAKNTMMGEVLGLSEADQMVFTEKACAAWNSWATDNGKAVATDLDTRYRNAAGPVCNKFAKSSLATIKKYAPNIPAETRELEKLAKRIWVSSMEKLTADATNADCRAAYDAAKAGW
;
A
#
# COMPACT_ATOMS: atom_id res chain seq x y z
N MET A 1 18.43 -23.14 -18.86
CA MET A 1 17.01 -23.39 -18.57
C MET A 1 16.40 -22.10 -18.04
N THR A 2 15.19 -21.83 -18.50
CA THR A 2 14.54 -20.53 -18.66
C THR A 2 14.11 -19.89 -17.34
N PHE A 3 14.27 -18.57 -17.23
CA PHE A 3 13.84 -17.72 -16.12
C PHE A 3 12.35 -17.92 -15.79
N SER A 4 12.03 -18.18 -14.53
CA SER A 4 10.67 -18.15 -13.99
C SER A 4 10.68 -17.38 -12.66
N ARG A 5 10.63 -16.05 -12.75
CA ARG A 5 10.28 -15.14 -11.65
C ARG A 5 9.05 -14.37 -12.10
N THR A 6 7.87 -14.96 -11.92
CA THR A 6 6.60 -14.31 -12.21
C THR A 6 5.73 -14.39 -10.96
N ALA A 7 5.23 -13.22 -10.55
CA ALA A 7 4.15 -13.01 -9.59
C ALA A 7 4.42 -13.27 -8.10
N ARG A 8 5.18 -12.40 -7.45
CA ARG A 8 5.13 -12.21 -5.98
C ARG A 8 5.48 -10.76 -5.65
N SER A 9 4.50 -9.88 -5.43
CA SER A 9 4.67 -8.55 -4.81
C SER A 9 3.36 -7.78 -4.76
N THR A 10 2.69 -7.78 -3.61
CA THR A 10 1.61 -6.85 -3.20
C THR A 10 1.17 -7.35 -1.82
N VAL A 11 0.98 -6.63 -0.70
CA VAL A 11 0.68 -5.22 -0.34
C VAL A 11 1.02 -5.05 1.15
N LEU A 12 2.00 -4.23 1.46
CA LEU A 12 1.77 -3.21 2.49
C LEU A 12 2.28 -1.88 1.95
N ALA A 13 1.80 -1.67 0.74
CA ALA A 13 2.46 -0.98 -0.33
C ALA A 13 1.38 -0.27 -1.14
N ALA A 14 0.26 -0.88 -1.50
CA ALA A 14 -0.75 -0.22 -2.36
C ALA A 14 -1.51 1.00 -1.78
N ALA A 15 -1.19 1.46 -0.57
CA ALA A 15 -1.60 2.79 -0.11
C ALA A 15 -0.44 3.82 -0.06
N LEU A 16 0.83 3.37 -0.03
CA LEU A 16 2.04 4.22 0.08
C LEU A 16 3.09 4.01 -1.05
N LEU A 17 2.92 3.01 -1.93
CA LEU A 17 3.72 2.69 -3.12
C LEU A 17 3.13 3.24 -4.41
N SER A 18 1.86 3.57 -4.37
CA SER A 18 1.10 3.67 -5.59
C SER A 18 1.60 4.84 -6.44
N VAL A 19 2.09 5.84 -5.76
CA VAL A 19 2.59 7.07 -6.33
C VAL A 19 3.86 6.87 -7.10
N THR A 20 4.68 5.96 -6.61
CA THR A 20 6.05 6.05 -7.00
C THR A 20 6.20 5.26 -8.35
N ALA A 21 5.26 4.38 -8.72
CA ALA A 21 5.34 3.57 -9.96
C ALA A 21 5.09 4.33 -11.29
N LEU A 22 5.20 5.67 -11.30
CA LEU A 22 4.75 6.54 -12.40
C LEU A 22 5.85 7.23 -13.22
N ALA A 23 7.13 6.84 -13.10
CA ALA A 23 8.14 7.32 -14.03
C ALA A 23 8.09 6.57 -15.38
N VAL A 24 7.05 6.84 -16.18
CA VAL A 24 7.12 6.67 -17.65
C VAL A 24 7.33 8.07 -18.25
N PRO A 25 8.39 8.30 -19.04
CA PRO A 25 8.71 9.62 -19.54
C PRO A 25 7.69 10.03 -20.63
N SER A 26 6.74 10.87 -20.28
CA SER A 26 6.12 11.79 -21.24
C SER A 26 7.00 13.03 -21.35
N PRO A 27 7.36 13.51 -22.55
CA PRO A 27 8.28 14.64 -22.74
C PRO A 27 7.62 16.00 -22.48
N ALA A 28 6.69 16.05 -21.53
CA ALA A 28 6.03 17.26 -21.06
C ALA A 28 6.17 17.33 -19.53
N GLN A 29 7.40 17.62 -19.08
CA GLN A 29 7.75 18.13 -17.74
C GLN A 29 6.82 17.69 -16.59
N ALA A 30 6.57 16.38 -16.45
CA ALA A 30 6.22 15.83 -15.15
C ALA A 30 7.44 16.12 -14.28
N ALA A 31 7.30 16.93 -13.23
CA ALA A 31 8.35 17.16 -12.25
C ALA A 31 8.91 15.78 -11.90
N SER A 32 10.18 15.53 -12.25
CA SER A 32 10.82 14.26 -11.99
C SER A 32 10.58 13.94 -10.52
N PHE A 33 9.93 12.82 -10.23
CA PHE A 33 9.65 12.40 -8.86
C PHE A 33 10.89 12.61 -8.01
N PRO A 34 10.79 13.22 -6.81
CA PRO A 34 11.99 13.47 -6.01
C PRO A 34 12.77 12.17 -5.77
N PRO A 35 14.11 12.20 -5.74
CA PRO A 35 14.94 11.00 -5.61
C PRO A 35 14.52 10.07 -4.47
N ALA A 36 14.20 10.61 -3.29
CA ALA A 36 13.76 9.79 -2.15
C ALA A 36 12.44 9.05 -2.45
N CYS A 37 11.54 9.66 -3.21
CA CYS A 37 10.29 9.01 -3.61
C CYS A 37 10.53 7.90 -4.64
N GLN A 38 11.54 8.06 -5.52
CA GLN A 38 11.92 6.99 -6.45
C GLN A 38 12.54 5.80 -5.69
N GLU A 39 13.44 6.07 -4.75
CA GLU A 39 14.02 5.05 -3.87
C GLU A 39 12.92 4.30 -3.10
N ALA A 40 11.93 5.03 -2.59
CA ALA A 40 10.81 4.44 -1.86
C ALA A 40 10.10 3.35 -2.68
N LEU A 41 10.04 3.44 -4.00
CA LEU A 41 9.50 2.35 -4.86
C LEU A 41 10.37 1.14 -4.87
N LEU A 42 11.61 1.42 -5.28
CA LEU A 42 12.47 0.43 -5.86
C LEU A 42 12.84 -0.55 -4.75
N GLU A 43 12.95 -0.02 -3.54
CA GLU A 43 13.34 -0.73 -2.35
C GLU A 43 12.18 -1.06 -1.42
N THR A 44 10.91 -0.79 -1.76
CA THR A 44 9.80 -1.10 -0.84
C THR A 44 9.80 -2.58 -0.46
N LEU A 45 10.05 -3.47 -1.41
CA LEU A 45 10.02 -4.92 -1.12
C LEU A 45 11.23 -5.36 -0.30
N ASP A 46 12.35 -4.66 -0.43
CA ASP A 46 13.53 -4.90 0.39
C ASP A 46 13.30 -4.40 1.82
N LYS A 47 12.63 -3.24 1.95
CA LYS A 47 12.23 -2.63 3.24
C LYS A 47 11.12 -3.44 3.93
N PHE A 48 10.17 -3.99 3.18
CA PHE A 48 9.04 -4.80 3.69
C PHE A 48 9.04 -6.22 3.11
N PRO A 49 9.95 -7.11 3.55
CA PRO A 49 10.15 -8.43 2.96
C PRO A 49 9.09 -9.44 3.43
N VAL A 50 7.86 -9.29 2.95
CA VAL A 50 6.74 -10.21 3.23
C VAL A 50 6.93 -11.56 2.52
N VAL A 51 6.51 -12.64 3.16
CA VAL A 51 6.66 -14.02 2.67
C VAL A 51 5.32 -14.65 2.32
N ASP A 52 4.31 -14.48 3.18
CA ASP A 52 3.02 -15.17 3.08
C ASP A 52 1.89 -14.23 2.68
N PHE A 53 1.97 -12.97 3.09
CA PHE A 53 0.95 -12.00 2.82
C PHE A 53 0.72 -11.86 1.32
N THR A 54 -0.55 -12.01 0.92
CA THR A 54 -0.97 -11.98 -0.47
C THR A 54 -2.14 -11.04 -0.66
N VAL A 55 -2.21 -10.45 -1.85
CA VAL A 55 -3.23 -9.47 -2.22
C VAL A 55 -4.07 -10.02 -3.33
N PRO A 56 -5.40 -10.00 -3.15
CA PRO A 56 -6.30 -10.31 -4.24
C PRO A 56 -6.04 -9.37 -5.43
N ASP A 57 -5.97 -9.90 -6.65
CA ASP A 57 -5.78 -9.08 -7.87
C ASP A 57 -6.81 -7.96 -7.99
N LYS A 58 -8.05 -8.23 -7.57
CA LYS A 58 -9.10 -7.21 -7.53
C LYS A 58 -8.71 -6.04 -6.62
N ALA A 59 -8.21 -6.31 -5.41
CA ALA A 59 -7.76 -5.28 -4.48
C ALA A 59 -6.57 -4.50 -5.03
N LYS A 60 -5.59 -5.21 -5.63
CA LYS A 60 -4.45 -4.59 -6.31
C LYS A 60 -4.91 -3.63 -7.40
N ASN A 61 -5.76 -4.09 -8.32
CA ASN A 61 -6.22 -3.31 -9.46
C ASN A 61 -7.08 -2.12 -9.02
N THR A 62 -7.96 -2.29 -8.03
CA THR A 62 -8.74 -1.18 -7.47
C THR A 62 -7.82 -0.10 -6.89
N MET A 63 -6.85 -0.48 -6.05
CA MET A 63 -5.91 0.47 -5.45
C MET A 63 -5.00 1.14 -6.48
N MET A 64 -4.54 0.40 -7.49
CA MET A 64 -3.81 1.00 -8.61
C MET A 64 -4.68 2.01 -9.37
N GLY A 65 -5.96 1.71 -9.59
CA GLY A 65 -6.90 2.62 -10.24
C GLY A 65 -7.08 3.94 -9.49
N GLU A 66 -7.22 3.91 -8.16
CA GLU A 66 -7.27 5.14 -7.33
C GLU A 66 -6.06 6.04 -7.53
N VAL A 67 -4.93 5.40 -7.77
CA VAL A 67 -3.63 6.06 -7.73
C VAL A 67 -3.28 6.63 -9.09
N LEU A 68 -3.56 5.87 -10.14
CA LEU A 68 -3.50 6.39 -11.49
C LEU A 68 -4.50 7.54 -11.70
N GLY A 69 -5.53 7.63 -10.85
CA GLY A 69 -6.51 8.71 -10.81
C GLY A 69 -6.15 9.90 -9.91
N LEU A 70 -4.93 9.98 -9.35
CA LEU A 70 -4.55 11.10 -8.49
C LEU A 70 -4.46 12.41 -9.27
N SER A 71 -5.04 13.46 -8.69
CA SER A 71 -4.92 14.81 -9.21
C SER A 71 -3.48 15.35 -9.09
N GLU A 72 -3.15 16.40 -9.84
CA GLU A 72 -1.85 17.08 -9.69
C GLU A 72 -1.63 17.57 -8.25
N ALA A 73 -2.68 18.09 -7.60
CA ALA A 73 -2.61 18.53 -6.21
C ALA A 73 -2.29 17.38 -5.23
N ASP A 74 -2.80 16.18 -5.50
CA ASP A 74 -2.46 15.00 -4.72
C ASP A 74 -1.04 14.53 -5.00
N GLN A 75 -0.56 14.66 -6.23
CA GLN A 75 0.82 14.31 -6.56
C GLN A 75 1.83 15.27 -5.90
N MET A 76 1.42 16.50 -5.57
CA MET A 76 2.29 17.46 -4.87
C MET A 76 2.64 17.05 -3.43
N VAL A 77 1.92 16.11 -2.79
CA VAL A 77 2.27 15.68 -1.43
C VAL A 77 3.54 14.82 -1.38
N PHE A 78 4.00 14.33 -2.53
CA PHE A 78 5.23 13.54 -2.68
C PHE A 78 6.47 14.42 -2.75
N THR A 79 6.75 15.04 -1.63
CA THR A 79 7.93 15.87 -1.44
C THR A 79 9.14 15.00 -1.09
N GLU A 80 10.33 15.49 -1.43
CA GLU A 80 11.60 14.86 -1.04
C GLU A 80 11.65 14.59 0.48
N LYS A 81 11.25 15.59 1.28
CA LYS A 81 11.25 15.49 2.74
C LYS A 81 10.32 14.38 3.24
N ALA A 82 9.11 14.31 2.72
CA ALA A 82 8.14 13.31 3.14
C ALA A 82 8.59 11.89 2.75
N CYS A 83 9.08 11.72 1.52
CA CYS A 83 9.57 10.43 1.05
C CYS A 83 10.85 9.97 1.78
N ALA A 84 11.78 10.89 2.07
CA ALA A 84 12.99 10.58 2.82
C ALA A 84 12.65 10.14 4.27
N ALA A 85 11.73 10.84 4.92
CA ALA A 85 11.25 10.47 6.25
C ALA A 85 10.58 9.08 6.24
N TRP A 86 9.75 8.81 5.22
CA TRP A 86 9.17 7.49 5.02
C TRP A 86 10.23 6.41 4.80
N ASN A 87 11.24 6.64 3.95
CA ASN A 87 12.31 5.69 3.69
C ASN A 87 13.10 5.36 4.94
N SER A 88 13.49 6.36 5.72
CA SER A 88 14.20 6.14 6.99
C SER A 88 13.36 5.28 7.93
N TRP A 89 12.08 5.62 8.11
CA TRP A 89 11.18 4.85 8.96
C TRP A 89 10.99 3.42 8.45
N ALA A 90 10.84 3.24 7.14
CA ALA A 90 10.66 1.94 6.50
C ALA A 90 11.90 1.06 6.62
N THR A 91 13.10 1.63 6.52
CA THR A 91 14.36 0.92 6.78
C THR A 91 14.43 0.40 8.21
N ASP A 92 14.05 1.22 9.18
CA ASP A 92 14.14 0.86 10.60
C ASP A 92 13.05 -0.12 11.05
N ASN A 93 11.85 -0.03 10.45
CA ASN A 93 10.66 -0.72 10.95
C ASN A 93 10.12 -1.80 9.99
N GLY A 94 10.48 -1.76 8.72
CA GLY A 94 9.78 -2.48 7.67
C GLY A 94 9.83 -4.01 7.81
N LYS A 95 10.95 -4.55 8.29
CA LYS A 95 11.04 -5.99 8.63
C LYS A 95 10.06 -6.40 9.73
N ALA A 96 9.91 -5.59 10.77
CA ALA A 96 8.98 -5.86 11.86
C ALA A 96 7.53 -5.77 11.37
N VAL A 97 7.23 -4.77 10.55
CA VAL A 97 5.92 -4.59 9.89
C VAL A 97 5.58 -5.81 9.03
N ALA A 98 6.51 -6.25 8.17
CA ALA A 98 6.33 -7.41 7.30
C ALA A 98 6.08 -8.69 8.11
N THR A 99 6.86 -8.91 9.18
CA THR A 99 6.71 -10.08 10.06
C THR A 99 5.35 -10.08 10.77
N ASP A 100 4.90 -8.94 11.28
CA ASP A 100 3.60 -8.79 11.92
C ASP A 100 2.46 -9.04 10.92
N LEU A 101 2.59 -8.49 9.71
CA LEU A 101 1.64 -8.70 8.63
C LEU A 101 1.51 -10.18 8.24
N ASP A 102 2.63 -10.86 7.97
CA ASP A 102 2.65 -12.27 7.62
C ASP A 102 2.05 -13.14 8.72
N THR A 103 2.38 -12.84 9.98
CA THR A 103 1.84 -13.54 11.14
C THR A 103 0.33 -13.41 11.22
N ARG A 104 -0.19 -12.18 11.08
CA ARG A 104 -1.64 -11.92 11.06
C ARG A 104 -2.31 -12.60 9.87
N TYR A 105 -1.66 -12.56 8.71
CA TYR A 105 -2.19 -13.16 7.50
C TYR A 105 -2.29 -14.68 7.63
N ARG A 106 -1.24 -15.36 8.11
CA ARG A 106 -1.26 -16.81 8.38
C ARG A 106 -2.37 -17.20 9.37
N ASN A 107 -2.55 -16.40 10.41
CA ASN A 107 -3.51 -16.69 11.49
C ASN A 107 -4.96 -16.26 11.15
N ALA A 108 -5.17 -15.50 10.07
CA ALA A 108 -6.51 -15.11 9.65
C ALA A 108 -7.22 -16.27 8.95
N ALA A 109 -8.43 -16.59 9.42
CA ALA A 109 -9.31 -17.56 8.79
C ALA A 109 -10.06 -16.95 7.58
N GLY A 110 -10.68 -17.79 6.76
CA GLY A 110 -11.56 -17.37 5.66
C GLY A 110 -10.85 -17.09 4.34
N PRO A 111 -11.58 -16.56 3.34
CA PRO A 111 -11.06 -16.33 2.01
C PRO A 111 -9.94 -15.28 1.98
N VAL A 112 -9.11 -15.33 0.93
CA VAL A 112 -7.93 -14.46 0.75
C VAL A 112 -8.26 -12.96 0.90
N CYS A 113 -9.43 -12.51 0.44
CA CYS A 113 -9.93 -11.13 0.63
C CYS A 113 -10.04 -10.74 2.10
N ASN A 114 -10.59 -11.62 2.94
CA ASN A 114 -10.82 -11.39 4.36
C ASN A 114 -9.48 -11.39 5.10
N LYS A 115 -8.60 -12.34 4.76
CA LYS A 115 -7.23 -12.38 5.28
C LYS A 115 -6.51 -11.08 4.98
N PHE A 116 -6.50 -10.65 3.71
CA PHE A 116 -5.91 -9.40 3.24
C PHE A 116 -6.45 -8.19 4.01
N ALA A 117 -7.77 -8.00 4.06
CA ALA A 117 -8.38 -6.83 4.66
C ALA A 117 -8.10 -6.77 6.17
N LYS A 118 -8.27 -7.89 6.89
CA LYS A 118 -8.07 -7.95 8.35
C LYS A 118 -6.60 -7.79 8.74
N SER A 119 -5.67 -8.49 8.08
CA SER A 119 -4.26 -8.40 8.44
C SER A 119 -3.68 -7.03 8.08
N SER A 120 -4.06 -6.44 6.95
CA SER A 120 -3.67 -5.09 6.57
C SER A 120 -4.15 -4.06 7.59
N LEU A 121 -5.46 -4.04 7.89
CA LEU A 121 -6.04 -3.07 8.83
C LEU A 121 -5.38 -3.15 10.21
N ALA A 122 -5.21 -4.38 10.73
CA ALA A 122 -4.61 -4.56 12.05
C ALA A 122 -3.13 -4.15 12.09
N THR A 123 -2.38 -4.35 11.01
CA THR A 123 -1.00 -3.89 10.88
C THR A 123 -0.95 -2.36 10.79
N ILE A 124 -1.80 -1.76 9.96
CA ILE A 124 -1.93 -0.30 9.83
C ILE A 124 -2.19 0.32 11.21
N LYS A 125 -3.18 -0.18 11.97
CA LYS A 125 -3.48 0.33 13.31
C LYS A 125 -2.30 0.28 14.27
N LYS A 126 -1.46 -0.75 14.17
CA LYS A 126 -0.29 -0.93 15.04
C LYS A 126 0.83 0.06 14.73
N TYR A 127 1.05 0.35 13.45
CA TYR A 127 2.25 1.10 13.03
C TYR A 127 1.98 2.55 12.60
N ALA A 128 0.77 2.88 12.14
CA ALA A 128 0.40 4.24 11.72
C ALA A 128 0.64 5.32 12.81
N PRO A 129 0.40 5.08 14.12
CA PRO A 129 0.69 6.08 15.14
C PRO A 129 2.16 6.51 15.21
N ASN A 130 3.08 5.63 14.79
CA ASN A 130 4.53 5.83 14.93
C ASN A 130 5.21 6.31 13.65
N ILE A 131 4.45 6.63 12.59
CA ILE A 131 5.05 7.18 11.37
C ILE A 131 5.49 8.64 11.59
N PRO A 132 6.51 9.12 10.87
CA PRO A 132 7.03 10.48 11.05
C PRO A 132 5.98 11.56 10.78
N ALA A 133 6.12 12.71 11.45
CA ALA A 133 5.20 13.83 11.26
C ALA A 133 5.31 14.44 9.84
N GLU A 134 6.47 14.29 9.21
CA GLU A 134 6.75 14.71 7.85
C GLU A 134 5.92 13.95 6.81
N THR A 135 5.41 12.76 7.14
CA THR A 135 4.62 11.92 6.23
C THR A 135 3.12 12.14 6.38
N ARG A 136 2.65 13.14 7.14
CA ARG A 136 1.21 13.27 7.47
C ARG A 136 0.32 13.54 6.27
N GLU A 137 0.76 14.34 5.30
CA GLU A 137 0.01 14.55 4.06
C GLU A 137 -0.01 13.28 3.18
N LEU A 138 1.09 12.52 3.17
CA LEU A 138 1.15 11.20 2.54
C LEU A 138 0.17 10.22 3.19
N GLU A 139 0.11 10.22 4.52
CA GLU A 139 -0.81 9.36 5.28
C GLU A 139 -2.27 9.70 4.98
N LYS A 140 -2.63 10.99 4.93
CA LYS A 140 -3.98 11.42 4.57
C LYS A 140 -4.36 10.93 3.17
N LEU A 141 -3.46 11.07 2.21
CA LEU A 141 -3.66 10.58 0.85
C LEU A 141 -3.82 9.06 0.82
N ALA A 142 -2.91 8.33 1.48
CA ALA A 142 -2.94 6.87 1.60
C ALA A 142 -4.26 6.37 2.21
N LYS A 143 -4.72 7.03 3.28
CA LYS A 143 -5.99 6.74 3.94
C LYS A 143 -7.18 6.98 3.00
N ARG A 144 -7.19 8.06 2.22
CA ARG A 144 -8.25 8.34 1.25
C ARG A 144 -8.32 7.27 0.16
N ILE A 145 -7.16 6.89 -0.39
CA ILE A 145 -7.04 5.78 -1.37
C ILE A 145 -7.56 4.48 -0.75
N TRP A 146 -7.17 4.18 0.49
CA TRP A 146 -7.61 2.98 1.20
C TRP A 146 -9.14 2.94 1.37
N VAL A 147 -9.73 4.01 1.91
CA VAL A 147 -11.18 4.10 2.14
C VAL A 147 -11.94 3.93 0.83
N SER A 148 -11.56 4.68 -0.22
CA SER A 148 -12.17 4.59 -1.56
C SER A 148 -12.04 3.19 -2.14
N SER A 149 -10.86 2.57 -2.02
CA SER A 149 -10.62 1.21 -2.50
C SER A 149 -11.47 0.18 -1.76
N MET A 150 -11.52 0.26 -0.42
CA MET A 150 -12.33 -0.66 0.38
C MET A 150 -13.82 -0.49 0.09
N GLU A 151 -14.30 0.72 -0.15
CA GLU A 151 -15.67 0.99 -0.57
C GLU A 151 -16.01 0.30 -1.89
N LYS A 152 -15.18 0.49 -2.93
CA LYS A 152 -15.35 -0.18 -4.23
C LYS A 152 -15.29 -1.70 -4.11
N LEU A 153 -14.33 -2.22 -3.35
CA LEU A 153 -14.20 -3.66 -3.10
C LEU A 153 -15.39 -4.24 -2.33
N THR A 154 -15.99 -3.46 -1.42
CA THR A 154 -17.20 -3.85 -0.69
C THR A 154 -18.39 -3.94 -1.63
N ALA A 155 -18.59 -2.94 -2.49
CA ALA A 155 -19.66 -2.91 -3.47
C ALA A 155 -19.56 -4.10 -4.44
N ASP A 156 -18.35 -4.38 -4.93
CA ASP A 156 -18.15 -5.41 -5.95
C ASP A 156 -17.90 -6.82 -5.38
N ALA A 157 -17.83 -7.00 -4.07
CA ALA A 157 -17.69 -8.32 -3.47
C ALA A 157 -18.97 -9.13 -3.71
N THR A 158 -18.88 -10.40 -4.07
CA THR A 158 -20.04 -11.31 -4.10
C THR A 158 -20.12 -12.14 -2.84
N ASN A 159 -18.96 -12.54 -2.30
CA ASN A 159 -18.83 -13.26 -1.04
C ASN A 159 -19.10 -12.34 0.17
N ALA A 160 -19.97 -12.78 1.09
CA ALA A 160 -20.40 -12.01 2.25
C ALA A 160 -19.25 -11.73 3.25
N ASP A 161 -18.36 -12.69 3.48
CA ASP A 161 -17.20 -12.51 4.37
C ASP A 161 -16.23 -11.46 3.81
N CYS A 162 -15.98 -11.48 2.49
CA CYS A 162 -15.18 -10.44 1.84
C CYS A 162 -15.83 -9.06 2.03
N ARG A 163 -17.13 -8.96 1.78
CA ARG A 163 -17.87 -7.70 1.89
C ARG A 163 -17.78 -7.12 3.30
N ALA A 164 -18.05 -7.95 4.31
CA ALA A 164 -17.95 -7.54 5.71
C ALA A 164 -16.52 -7.16 6.10
N ALA A 165 -15.51 -7.89 5.60
CA ALA A 165 -14.12 -7.58 5.88
C ALA A 165 -13.66 -6.26 5.26
N TYR A 166 -14.06 -5.97 4.01
CA TYR A 166 -13.76 -4.70 3.34
C TYR A 166 -14.49 -3.53 4.00
N ASP A 167 -15.76 -3.71 4.38
CA ASP A 167 -16.52 -2.64 5.05
C ASP A 167 -15.90 -2.31 6.44
N ALA A 168 -15.49 -3.33 7.19
CA ALA A 168 -14.75 -3.13 8.44
C ALA A 168 -13.38 -2.47 8.22
N ALA A 169 -12.66 -2.86 7.16
CA ALA A 169 -11.39 -2.26 6.78
C ALA A 169 -11.52 -0.79 6.38
N LYS A 170 -12.60 -0.42 5.67
CA LYS A 170 -12.96 0.95 5.31
C LYS A 170 -13.16 1.82 6.55
N ALA A 171 -13.96 1.34 7.51
CA ALA A 171 -14.28 2.10 8.72
C ALA A 171 -13.15 2.13 9.76
N GLY A 172 -12.17 1.24 9.63
CA GLY A 172 -11.21 0.97 10.71
C GLY A 172 -9.93 1.80 10.69
N TRP A 173 -9.59 2.48 9.59
CA TRP A 173 -8.40 3.34 9.51
C TRP A 173 -8.79 4.81 9.66
#